data_AF-A0A962UZE3-F1
#
_entry.id   AF-A0A962UZE3-F1
#
_cell.length_a   1.000
_cell.length_b   1.000
_cell.length_c   1.000
_cell.angle_alpha   90.00
_cell.angle_beta   90.00
_cell.angle_gamma   90.00
#
_symmetry.space_group_name_H-M   'P 1'
#
loop_
_entity.id
_entity.type
_entity.pdbx_description
1 polymer ?
#
loop_
_entity_poly.entity_id
_entity_poly.type
_entity_poly.pdbx_seq_one_letter_code
_entity_poly.pdbx_strand_id
1 'polypeptide(L)'
;EVEIVDLTGTVFVPDFALRHPDGRTVHIEIVGFWHPDYLRRKLDKVRRAAMPDLLLAVSDRLNVSTEQIAELAGPVIWFKGKLDPRQVLAVIES
;
A
#
# COMPACT_ATOMS: atom_id res chain seq x y z
N GLU A 1 11.18 0.64 11.19
CA GLU A 1 9.91 0.86 11.91
C GLU A 1 9.00 1.68 11.01
N VAL A 2 7.72 1.33 11.00
CA VAL A 2 6.71 1.97 10.14
C VAL A 2 6.10 3.17 10.85
N GLU A 3 5.60 4.13 10.08
CA GLU A 3 4.77 5.20 10.59
C GLU A 3 3.38 4.67 10.96
N ILE A 4 2.89 5.07 12.14
CA ILE A 4 1.53 4.75 12.59
C ILE A 4 0.68 5.99 12.39
N VAL A 5 -0.37 5.87 11.56
CA VAL A 5 -1.30 6.95 11.31
C VAL A 5 -2.55 6.74 12.16
N ASP A 6 -2.87 7.70 13.03
CA ASP A 6 -4.14 7.74 13.75
C ASP A 6 -5.25 8.29 12.84
N LEU A 7 -6.28 7.49 12.60
CA LEU A 7 -7.41 7.84 11.75
C LEU A 7 -8.67 8.21 12.55
N THR A 8 -8.55 8.49 13.85
CA THR A 8 -9.67 8.73 14.77
C THR A 8 -10.57 7.50 14.92
N GLY A 9 -10.37 6.75 16.01
CA GLY A 9 -11.13 5.52 16.31
C GLY A 9 -10.55 4.25 15.66
N THR A 10 -9.50 4.38 14.84
CA THR A 10 -8.66 3.27 14.37
C THR A 10 -7.28 3.80 14.00
N VAL A 11 -6.29 2.93 13.99
CA VAL A 11 -4.98 3.21 13.38
C VAL A 11 -4.84 2.53 12.01
N PHE A 12 -3.96 3.10 11.20
CA PHE A 12 -3.37 2.47 10.02
C PHE A 12 -1.87 2.27 10.27
N VAL A 13 -1.41 1.06 10.00
CA VAL A 13 -0.03 0.62 10.20
C VAL A 13 0.36 -0.14 8.93
N PRO A 14 1.31 0.39 8.12
CA PRO A 14 1.85 -0.33 6.98
C PRO A 14 2.56 -1.62 7.40
N ASP A 15 2.67 -2.59 6.49
CA ASP A 15 3.36 -3.85 6.77
C ASP A 15 4.89 -3.65 6.86
N PHE A 16 5.45 -2.82 5.98
CA PHE A 16 6.88 -2.59 5.89
C PHE A 16 7.24 -1.11 5.69
N ALA A 17 8.47 -0.77 6.04
CA ALA A 17 9.11 0.50 5.69
C ALA A 17 10.49 0.21 5.08
N LEU A 18 10.68 0.66 3.84
CA LEU A 18 11.98 0.72 3.18
C LEU A 18 12.62 2.06 3.50
N ARG A 19 13.90 2.03 3.89
CA ARG A 19 14.66 3.24 4.21
C ARG A 19 15.90 3.30 3.34
N HIS A 20 16.08 4.41 2.67
CA HIS A 20 17.25 4.66 1.85
C HIS A 20 18.30 5.46 2.64
N PRO A 21 19.61 5.22 2.44
CA PRO A 21 20.67 5.93 3.16
C PRO A 21 20.66 7.46 3.03
N ASP A 22 20.02 8.01 1.99
CA ASP A 22 19.82 9.47 1.80
C ASP A 22 18.70 10.07 2.67
N GLY A 23 18.02 9.25 3.47
CA GLY A 23 16.94 9.68 4.36
C GLY A 23 15.52 9.47 3.82
N ARG A 24 15.35 9.06 2.55
CA ARG A 24 14.02 8.71 2.02
C ARG A 24 13.45 7.48 2.72
N THR A 25 12.15 7.51 3.00
CA THR A 25 11.39 6.37 3.50
C THR A 25 10.20 6.11 2.59
N VAL A 26 9.93 4.84 2.30
CA VAL A 26 8.73 4.40 1.58
C VAL A 26 8.08 3.29 2.39
N HIS A 27 6.81 3.44 2.66
CA HIS A 27 5.98 2.43 3.31
C HIS A 27 5.42 1.46 2.28
N ILE A 28 5.23 0.20 2.66
CA ILE A 28 4.59 -0.81 1.81
C ILE A 28 3.44 -1.45 2.56
N GLU A 29 2.31 -1.56 1.87
CA GLU A 29 1.13 -2.29 2.32
C GLU A 29 0.78 -3.39 1.31
N ILE A 30 0.68 -4.64 1.76
CA ILE A 30 0.39 -5.80 0.91
C ILE A 30 -1.07 -6.23 1.05
N VAL A 31 -1.84 -6.04 -0.02
CA VAL A 31 -3.24 -6.47 -0.11
C VAL A 31 -3.32 -7.83 -0.80
N GLY A 32 -3.39 -8.89 0.01
CA GLY A 32 -3.46 -10.28 -0.46
C GLY A 32 -4.76 -11.04 -0.15
N PHE A 33 -5.68 -10.46 0.62
CA PHE A 33 -6.88 -11.17 1.10
C PHE A 33 -8.15 -10.71 0.38
N TRP A 34 -9.02 -11.66 0.00
CA TRP A 34 -10.10 -11.43 -0.95
C TRP A 34 -11.48 -11.17 -0.36
N HIS A 35 -11.67 -11.28 0.96
CA HIS A 35 -13.00 -11.05 1.52
C HIS A 35 -13.46 -9.61 1.22
N PRO A 36 -14.59 -9.39 0.52
CA PRO A 36 -14.95 -8.08 -0.03
C PRO A 36 -15.00 -6.97 1.02
N ASP A 37 -15.62 -7.24 2.17
CA ASP A 37 -15.71 -6.27 3.26
C ASP A 37 -14.35 -5.92 3.87
N TYR A 38 -13.43 -6.88 3.91
CA TYR A 38 -12.07 -6.63 4.40
C TYR A 38 -11.35 -5.68 3.45
N LEU A 39 -11.38 -5.98 2.15
CA LEU A 39 -10.76 -5.17 1.12
C LEU A 39 -11.30 -3.73 1.13
N ARG A 40 -12.63 -3.58 1.19
CA ARG A 40 -13.26 -2.26 1.27
C ARG A 40 -12.77 -1.46 2.49
N ARG A 41 -12.77 -2.07 3.67
CA ARG A 41 -12.30 -1.41 4.91
C ARG A 41 -10.80 -1.09 4.84
N LYS A 42 -9.99 -1.96 4.23
CA LYS A 42 -8.55 -1.73 4.08
C LYS A 42 -8.30 -0.55 3.15
N LEU A 43 -8.94 -0.51 1.98
CA LEU A 43 -8.82 0.61 1.04
C LEU A 43 -9.34 1.92 1.63
N ASP A 44 -10.41 1.90 2.44
CA ASP A 44 -10.87 3.08 3.19
C ASP A 44 -9.78 3.63 4.13
N LYS A 45 -9.13 2.76 4.91
CA LYS A 45 -8.02 3.16 5.78
C LYS A 45 -6.84 3.72 5.02
N VAL A 46 -6.46 3.08 3.91
CA VAL A 46 -5.35 3.54 3.06
C VAL A 46 -5.65 4.94 2.49
N ARG A 47 -6.87 5.17 1.98
CA ARG A 47 -7.29 6.49 1.50
C ARG A 47 -7.24 7.55 2.61
N ARG A 48 -7.78 7.23 3.79
CA ARG A 48 -7.82 8.14 4.94
C ARG A 48 -6.43 8.43 5.50
N ALA A 49 -5.50 7.48 5.42
CA ALA A 49 -4.12 7.69 5.82
C ALA A 49 -3.41 8.70 4.92
N ALA A 50 -3.84 8.81 3.65
CA ALA A 50 -3.36 9.82 2.69
C ALA A 50 -1.82 9.91 2.60
N MET A 51 -1.13 8.78 2.82
CA MET A 51 0.33 8.71 2.82
C MET A 51 0.84 8.75 1.37
N PRO A 52 1.55 9.81 0.94
CA PRO A 52 2.08 9.89 -0.43
C PRO A 52 3.27 8.94 -0.65
N ASP A 53 3.95 8.55 0.43
CA ASP A 53 5.09 7.64 0.47
C ASP A 53 4.68 6.18 0.72
N LEU A 54 3.38 5.86 0.59
CA LEU A 54 2.88 4.49 0.72
C LEU A 54 2.70 3.82 -0.64
N LEU A 55 3.47 2.76 -0.87
CA LEU A 55 3.28 1.85 -1.99
C LEU A 55 2.26 0.77 -1.63
N LEU A 56 1.16 0.70 -2.39
CA LEU A 56 0.17 -0.37 -2.26
C LEU A 56 0.50 -1.53 -3.20
N ALA A 57 0.83 -2.69 -2.66
CA ALA A 57 1.03 -3.92 -3.43
C ALA A 57 -0.26 -4.74 -3.42
N VAL A 58 -0.94 -4.83 -4.57
CA VAL A 58 -2.23 -5.52 -4.72
C VAL A 58 -2.05 -6.84 -5.46
N SER A 59 -2.55 -7.94 -4.90
CA SER A 59 -2.53 -9.21 -5.62
C SER A 59 -3.48 -9.17 -6.84
N ASP A 60 -2.99 -9.63 -7.99
CA ASP A 60 -3.76 -9.77 -9.24
C ASP A 60 -4.95 -10.75 -9.16
N ARG A 61 -4.99 -11.56 -8.08
CA ARG A 61 -6.09 -12.49 -7.80
C ARG A 61 -7.30 -11.81 -7.16
N LEU A 62 -7.15 -10.55 -6.73
CA LEU A 62 -8.22 -9.79 -6.12
C LEU A 62 -9.05 -9.09 -7.19
N ASN A 63 -10.37 -9.14 -7.05
CA ASN A 63 -11.28 -8.38 -7.88
C ASN A 63 -11.35 -6.91 -7.41
N VAL A 64 -10.22 -6.22 -7.48
CA VAL A 64 -10.10 -4.78 -7.19
C VAL A 64 -10.16 -4.05 -8.54
N SER A 65 -11.05 -3.06 -8.66
CA SER A 65 -11.12 -2.25 -9.87
C SER A 65 -10.09 -1.11 -9.83
N THR A 66 -9.65 -0.64 -11.00
CA THR A 66 -8.73 0.50 -11.12
C THR A 66 -9.27 1.75 -10.44
N GLU A 67 -10.58 1.96 -10.49
CA GLU A 67 -11.27 3.10 -9.88
C GLU A 67 -11.17 3.06 -8.35
N GLN A 68 -11.19 1.86 -7.75
CA GLN A 68 -11.04 1.71 -6.31
C GLN A 68 -9.64 2.10 -5.83
N ILE A 69 -8.62 2.03 -6.68
CA ILE A 69 -7.24 2.36 -6.30
C ILE A 69 -6.75 3.69 -6.90
N ALA A 70 -7.49 4.28 -7.84
CA ALA A 70 -7.11 5.53 -8.50
C ALA A 70 -7.06 6.74 -7.56
N GLU A 71 -7.82 6.71 -6.46
CA GLU A 71 -7.89 7.80 -5.47
C GLU A 71 -6.81 7.69 -4.37
N LEU A 72 -5.91 6.70 -4.44
CA LEU A 72 -4.87 6.51 -3.43
C LEU A 72 -3.74 7.52 -3.65
N ALA A 73 -3.18 8.02 -2.55
CA ALA A 73 -2.16 9.07 -2.59
C ALA A 73 -0.78 8.59 -3.10
N GLY A 74 -0.48 7.29 -2.94
CA GLY A 74 0.80 6.70 -3.31
C GLY A 74 0.71 5.68 -4.45
N PRO A 75 1.86 5.17 -4.92
CA PRO A 75 1.91 4.29 -6.09
C PRO A 75 1.29 2.92 -5.82
N VAL A 76 0.79 2.28 -6.89
CA VAL A 76 0.18 0.94 -6.82
C VAL A 76 0.93 -0.04 -7.71
N ILE A 77 1.27 -1.20 -7.17
CA ILE A 77 1.86 -2.32 -7.90
C ILE A 77 0.92 -3.52 -7.84
N TRP A 78 0.71 -4.14 -9.00
CA TRP A 78 0.02 -5.43 -9.09
C TRP A 78 1.04 -6.58 -9.10
N PHE A 79 0.79 -7.62 -8.31
CA PHE A 79 1.68 -8.78 -8.23
C PHE A 79 0.92 -10.11 -8.28
N LYS A 80 1.59 -11.15 -8.80
CA LYS A 80 1.07 -12.52 -8.90
C LYS A 80 1.89 -13.48 -8.06
N GLY A 81 1.32 -13.94 -6.95
CA GLY A 81 1.93 -14.93 -6.05
C GLY A 81 3.10 -14.41 -5.22
N LYS A 82 4.03 -13.64 -5.81
CA LYS A 82 5.13 -12.96 -5.11
C LYS A 82 5.26 -11.52 -5.58
N LEU A 83 5.60 -10.62 -4.66
CA LEU A 83 5.98 -9.24 -4.97
C LEU A 83 7.47 -9.22 -5.34
N ASP A 84 7.81 -8.86 -6.57
CA ASP A 84 9.21 -8.80 -7.03
C ASP A 84 9.88 -7.53 -6.48
N PRO A 85 10.94 -7.64 -5.66
CA PRO A 85 11.65 -6.47 -5.14
C PRO A 85 12.18 -5.54 -6.24
N ARG A 86 12.53 -6.06 -7.42
CA ARG A 86 12.99 -5.22 -8.54
C ARG A 86 11.90 -4.32 -9.08
N GLN A 87 10.66 -4.83 -9.13
CA GLN A 87 9.50 -4.05 -9.55
C GLN A 87 9.16 -2.97 -8.52
N VAL A 88 9.30 -3.30 -7.22
CA VAL A 88 9.15 -2.31 -6.13
C VAL A 88 10.18 -1.20 -6.28
N LEU A 89 11.46 -1.54 -6.45
CA LEU A 89 12.54 -0.56 -6.64
C LEU A 89 12.27 0.35 -7.86
N ALA A 90 11.88 -0.22 -8.99
CA ALA A 90 11.61 0.55 -10.21
C ALA A 90 10.49 1.60 -10.05
N VAL A 91 9.53 1.38 -9.14
CA VAL A 91 8.41 2.31 -8.88
C VAL A 91 8.76 3.35 -7.82
N ILE A 92 9.60 3.02 -6.85
CA ILE A 92 9.94 3.94 -5.75
C ILE A 92 11.17 4.82 -6.06
N GLU A 93 11.92 4.46 -7.10
CA GLU A 93 13.06 5.23 -7.59
C GLU A 93 12.74 6.08 -8.84
N SER A 94 11.53 5.98 -9.38
CA SER A 94 11.06 6.78 -10.54
C SER A 94 10.65 8.19 -10.15
#